data_AF-A0A7J8XT22-F1
#
_entry.id   AF-A0A7J8XT22-F1
#
_cell.length_a   1.000
_cell.length_b   1.000
_cell.length_c   1.000
_cell.angle_alpha   90.00
_cell.angle_beta   90.00
_cell.angle_gamma   90.00
#
_symmetry.space_group_name_H-M   'P 1'
#
loop_
_entity.id
_entity.type
_entity.pdbx_description
1 polymer ?
#
loop_
_entity_poly.entity_id
_entity_poly.type
_entity_poly.pdbx_seq_one_letter_code
_entity_poly.pdbx_strand_id
1 'polypeptide(L)'
;TCYYAKRFESLRRTCCPSELDFIRSLSRCKKWDAQGGKSKVFFAKTLDDRFIIKQVTKTELESFVKFGPAYFKYLSDSINTRSPTCLAKILGIYQVSSKHLKGGKESKMDVLVMENLLFRRKVTRLYDLKGSSRSRYNPDTSGSNKVLLDQNLIEAMPTSPIFVGSKAKRLLERAVWNDTSFLALVDVMDYSLLVGVDEEKHELVLGIIDFMRQYTWDKHLETWVKTTGILGGQNAPPTVISPQQYKKRFRKAMTAYFLMVPDQWSPPTIAPSGSQTDLCEENTQG
;
A
#
# COMPACT_ATOMS: atom_id res chain seq x y z
N THR A 1 -21.04 -1.70 15.43
CA THR A 1 -20.04 -2.69 15.92
C THR A 1 -18.63 -2.21 15.65
N CYS A 2 -17.66 -2.49 16.54
CA CYS A 2 -16.23 -2.24 16.32
C CYS A 2 -15.48 -3.57 16.31
N TYR A 3 -14.88 -3.93 15.17
CA TYR A 3 -14.14 -5.18 15.02
C TYR A 3 -12.72 -5.00 15.56
N TYR A 4 -12.20 -6.00 16.30
CA TYR A 4 -10.84 -5.98 16.85
C TYR A 4 -10.47 -4.71 17.64
N ALA A 5 -11.41 -4.13 18.37
CA ALA A 5 -11.29 -2.80 19.00
C ALA A 5 -9.95 -2.58 19.72
N LYS A 6 -9.55 -3.52 20.60
CA LYS A 6 -8.29 -3.42 21.37
C LYS A 6 -7.03 -3.56 20.53
N ARG A 7 -7.06 -4.37 19.47
CA ARG A 7 -5.91 -4.53 18.57
C ARG A 7 -5.71 -3.28 17.71
N PHE A 8 -6.79 -2.69 17.20
CA PHE A 8 -6.70 -1.42 16.49
C PHE A 8 -6.33 -0.25 17.41
N GLU A 9 -6.84 -0.20 18.65
CA GLU A 9 -6.40 0.79 19.65
C GLU A 9 -4.87 0.70 19.86
N SER A 10 -4.34 -0.51 20.03
CA SER A 10 -2.89 -0.73 20.15
C SER A 10 -2.10 -0.28 18.91
N LEU A 11 -2.62 -0.54 17.71
CA LEU A 11 -1.97 -0.10 16.47
C LEU A 11 -1.98 1.42 16.34
N ARG A 12 -3.12 2.07 16.67
CA ARG A 12 -3.25 3.53 16.64
C ARG A 12 -2.31 4.23 17.62
N ARG A 13 -1.97 3.63 18.76
CA ARG A 13 -0.93 4.16 19.67
C ARG A 13 0.44 4.27 19.02
N THR A 14 0.74 3.46 18.00
CA THR A 14 2.01 3.52 17.27
C THR A 14 1.93 4.44 16.04
N CYS A 15 0.78 4.49 15.37
CA CYS A 15 0.65 5.16 14.07
C CYS A 15 0.02 6.56 14.14
N CYS A 16 -0.71 6.88 15.21
CA CYS A 16 -1.43 8.14 15.38
C CYS A 16 -0.82 8.96 16.54
N PRO A 17 -0.91 10.30 16.50
CA PRO A 17 -0.46 11.15 17.61
C PRO A 17 -1.18 10.85 18.93
N SER A 18 -2.49 10.61 18.88
CA SER A 18 -3.29 10.19 20.02
C SER A 18 -4.61 9.57 19.56
N GLU A 19 -5.24 8.76 20.44
CA GLU A 19 -6.58 8.22 20.20
C GLU A 19 -7.63 9.34 20.07
N LEU A 20 -7.49 10.40 20.88
CA LEU A 20 -8.39 11.55 20.83
C LEU A 20 -8.29 12.30 19.50
N ASP A 21 -7.08 12.43 18.94
CA ASP A 21 -6.90 13.07 17.63
C ASP A 21 -7.45 12.23 16.49
N PHE A 22 -7.37 10.89 16.59
CA PHE A 22 -8.02 9.99 15.65
C PHE A 22 -9.55 10.17 15.68
N ILE A 23 -10.16 10.22 16.87
CA ILE A 23 -11.60 10.47 17.04
C ILE A 23 -11.99 11.86 16.50
N ARG A 24 -11.22 12.90 16.82
CA ARG A 24 -11.44 14.27 16.33
C ARG A 24 -11.41 14.34 14.80
N SER A 25 -10.47 13.66 14.14
CA SER A 25 -10.48 13.58 12.66
C SER A 25 -11.76 12.94 12.15
N LEU A 26 -12.13 11.78 12.70
CA LEU A 26 -13.27 11.01 12.21
C LEU A 26 -14.61 11.70 12.46
N SER A 27 -14.70 12.56 13.49
CA SER A 27 -15.88 13.40 13.73
C SER A 27 -16.14 14.40 12.60
N ARG A 28 -15.15 14.64 11.74
CA ARG A 28 -15.18 15.64 10.67
C ARG A 28 -14.79 14.99 9.35
N CYS A 29 -15.77 14.40 8.66
CA CYS A 29 -15.56 13.76 7.36
C CYS A 29 -16.34 14.46 6.25
N LYS A 30 -15.81 14.41 5.03
CA LYS A 30 -16.52 14.75 3.80
C LYS A 30 -16.62 13.52 2.91
N LYS A 31 -17.77 13.34 2.24
CA LYS A 31 -17.88 12.36 1.16
C LYS A 31 -16.85 12.72 0.08
N TRP A 32 -16.16 11.72 -0.43
CA TRP A 32 -15.18 11.87 -1.48
C TRP A 32 -15.51 10.88 -2.58
N ASP A 33 -15.84 11.36 -3.78
CA ASP A 33 -16.04 10.48 -4.93
C ASP A 33 -14.66 10.08 -5.47
N ALA A 34 -14.18 8.91 -5.03
CA ALA A 34 -12.89 8.38 -5.46
C ALA A 34 -12.94 8.05 -6.97
N GLN A 35 -12.05 8.65 -7.76
CA GLN A 35 -11.93 8.36 -9.19
C GLN A 35 -11.13 7.06 -9.40
N GLY A 36 -11.56 6.21 -10.33
CA GLY A 36 -10.83 4.99 -10.74
C GLY A 36 -11.37 3.65 -10.23
N GLY A 37 -12.39 3.66 -9.36
CA GLY A 37 -13.07 2.43 -8.94
C GLY A 37 -14.16 2.01 -9.93
N LYS A 38 -14.17 0.74 -10.37
CA LYS A 38 -15.28 0.18 -11.17
C LYS A 38 -16.61 0.09 -10.39
N SER A 39 -16.57 0.29 -9.07
CA SER A 39 -17.69 0.09 -8.16
C SER A 39 -18.14 1.40 -7.50
N LYS A 40 -19.45 1.59 -7.35
CA LYS A 40 -20.09 2.67 -6.58
C LYS A 40 -19.90 2.48 -5.05
N VAL A 41 -18.67 2.17 -4.63
CA VAL A 41 -18.33 2.00 -3.21
C VAL A 41 -18.27 3.36 -2.56
N PHE A 42 -18.85 3.50 -1.37
CA PHE A 42 -18.76 4.75 -0.63
C PHE A 42 -17.33 5.02 -0.18
N PHE A 43 -16.87 6.24 -0.43
CA PHE A 43 -15.65 6.79 0.12
C PHE A 43 -15.93 8.10 0.84
N ALA A 44 -15.23 8.29 1.95
CA ALA A 44 -15.15 9.55 2.64
C ALA A 44 -13.71 9.78 3.11
N LYS A 45 -13.41 11.02 3.44
CA LYS A 45 -12.09 11.44 3.91
C LYS A 45 -12.25 12.42 5.05
N THR A 46 -11.35 12.37 6.02
CA THR A 46 -11.36 13.35 7.12
C THR A 46 -11.01 14.74 6.58
N LEU A 47 -11.56 15.80 7.19
CA LEU A 47 -11.35 17.18 6.73
C LEU A 47 -9.91 17.66 6.85
N ASP A 48 -9.13 17.01 7.72
CA ASP A 48 -7.69 17.22 7.85
C ASP A 48 -6.87 16.31 6.93
N ASP A 49 -7.51 15.59 6.00
CA ASP A 49 -6.91 14.70 5.00
C ASP A 49 -6.06 13.55 5.56
N ARG A 50 -6.11 13.26 6.86
CA ARG A 50 -5.29 12.21 7.49
C ARG A 50 -5.77 10.79 7.20
N PHE A 51 -7.08 10.58 7.12
CA PHE A 51 -7.66 9.24 7.03
C PHE A 51 -8.68 9.12 5.89
N ILE A 52 -8.72 7.93 5.31
CA ILE A 52 -9.71 7.51 4.32
C ILE A 52 -10.68 6.54 4.99
N ILE A 53 -11.97 6.74 4.72
CA ILE A 53 -13.04 5.84 5.10
C ILE A 53 -13.56 5.19 3.82
N LYS A 54 -13.48 3.87 3.75
CA LYS A 54 -13.90 3.08 2.59
C LYS A 54 -14.95 2.09 3.02
N GLN A 55 -16.08 2.06 2.32
CA GLN A 55 -17.06 1.00 2.49
C GLN A 55 -16.46 -0.33 2.00
N VAL A 56 -16.67 -1.37 2.79
CA VAL A 56 -16.27 -2.73 2.43
C VAL A 56 -17.49 -3.60 2.21
N THR A 57 -17.34 -4.56 1.32
CA THR A 57 -18.33 -5.62 1.12
C THR A 57 -18.31 -6.59 2.29
N LYS A 58 -19.42 -7.33 2.47
CA LYS A 58 -19.50 -8.42 3.46
C LYS A 58 -18.34 -9.43 3.29
N THR A 59 -18.02 -9.79 2.06
CA THR A 59 -16.93 -10.74 1.74
C THR A 59 -15.55 -10.21 2.13
N GLU A 60 -15.28 -8.93 1.91
CA GLU A 60 -14.02 -8.28 2.35
C GLU A 60 -13.93 -8.23 3.88
N LEU A 61 -15.04 -7.92 4.55
CA LEU A 61 -15.10 -7.93 6.01
C LEU A 61 -14.84 -9.34 6.56
N GLU A 62 -15.52 -10.36 6.04
CA GLU A 62 -15.34 -11.76 6.44
C GLU A 62 -13.91 -12.24 6.21
N SER A 63 -13.32 -11.87 5.07
CA SER A 63 -11.91 -12.12 4.76
C SER A 63 -10.99 -11.51 5.83
N PHE A 64 -11.14 -10.22 6.11
CA PHE A 64 -10.32 -9.56 7.13
C PHE A 64 -10.55 -10.13 8.52
N VAL A 65 -11.78 -10.49 8.88
CA VAL A 65 -12.05 -11.15 10.15
C VAL A 65 -11.26 -12.45 10.26
N LYS A 66 -11.12 -13.21 9.17
CA LYS A 66 -10.32 -14.44 9.13
C LYS A 66 -8.82 -14.19 9.26
N PHE A 67 -8.23 -13.27 8.48
CA PHE A 67 -6.77 -13.04 8.52
C PHE A 67 -6.31 -11.97 9.51
N GLY A 68 -7.22 -11.28 10.18
CA GLY A 68 -6.96 -10.17 11.10
C GLY A 68 -5.91 -10.48 12.18
N PRO A 69 -5.93 -11.64 12.86
CA PRO A 69 -4.89 -11.99 13.83
C PRO A 69 -3.49 -12.02 13.22
N ALA A 70 -3.35 -12.54 11.99
CA ALA A 70 -2.08 -12.56 11.28
C ALA A 70 -1.65 -11.16 10.83
N TYR A 71 -2.59 -10.30 10.44
CA TYR A 71 -2.32 -8.89 10.13
C TYR A 71 -1.73 -8.13 11.32
N PHE A 72 -2.35 -8.24 12.51
CA PHE A 72 -1.83 -7.58 13.70
C PHE A 72 -0.46 -8.14 14.12
N LYS A 73 -0.27 -9.47 14.02
CA LYS A 73 1.03 -10.08 14.29
C LYS A 73 2.10 -9.54 13.34
N TYR A 74 1.81 -9.52 12.05
CA TYR A 74 2.73 -9.04 11.01
C TYR A 74 3.18 -7.59 11.27
N LEU A 75 2.24 -6.69 11.54
CA LEU A 75 2.57 -5.29 11.85
C LEU A 75 3.35 -5.16 13.16
N SER A 76 2.96 -5.89 14.20
CA SER A 76 3.70 -5.88 15.48
C SER A 76 5.14 -6.35 15.30
N ASP A 77 5.36 -7.45 14.56
CA ASP A 77 6.69 -7.97 14.27
C ASP A 77 7.50 -6.95 13.45
N SER A 78 6.89 -6.33 12.45
CA SER A 78 7.53 -5.29 11.62
C SER A 78 7.96 -4.09 12.46
N ILE A 79 7.10 -3.60 13.35
CA ILE A 79 7.40 -2.49 14.26
C ILE A 79 8.55 -2.87 15.21
N ASN A 80 8.45 -4.03 15.88
CA ASN A 80 9.40 -4.47 16.89
C ASN A 80 10.80 -4.72 16.31
N THR A 81 10.87 -5.29 15.11
CA THR A 81 12.14 -5.62 14.43
C THR A 81 12.64 -4.50 13.51
N ARG A 82 11.89 -3.39 13.39
CA ARG A 82 12.11 -2.34 12.39
C ARG A 82 12.23 -2.88 10.96
N SER A 83 11.51 -3.97 10.67
CA SER A 83 11.46 -4.54 9.32
C SER A 83 10.58 -3.65 8.43
N PRO A 84 11.07 -3.21 7.25
CA PRO A 84 10.30 -2.34 6.37
C PRO A 84 8.97 -2.97 5.93
N THR A 85 7.93 -2.14 5.88
CA THR A 85 6.59 -2.44 5.34
C THR A 85 6.04 -1.20 4.65
N CYS A 86 5.45 -1.36 3.48
CA CYS A 86 4.65 -0.35 2.80
C CYS A 86 3.16 -0.74 2.74
N LEU A 87 2.72 -1.81 3.41
CA LEU A 87 1.31 -2.15 3.54
C LEU A 87 0.53 -0.99 4.16
N ALA A 88 -0.54 -0.50 3.52
CA ALA A 88 -1.31 0.61 4.08
C ALA A 88 -2.01 0.19 5.39
N LYS A 89 -1.98 1.06 6.40
CA LYS A 89 -2.42 0.72 7.76
C LYS A 89 -3.92 0.91 7.85
N ILE A 90 -4.64 -0.17 8.16
CA ILE A 90 -6.03 -0.14 8.56
C ILE A 90 -6.04 0.20 10.05
N LEU A 91 -6.73 1.28 10.40
CA LEU A 91 -6.76 1.85 11.73
C LEU A 91 -8.06 1.54 12.47
N GLY A 92 -9.06 0.99 11.78
CA GLY A 92 -10.29 0.52 12.39
C GLY A 92 -11.25 -0.06 11.36
N ILE A 93 -12.12 -0.96 11.81
CA ILE A 93 -13.23 -1.49 11.01
C ILE A 93 -14.50 -1.42 11.86
N TYR A 94 -15.54 -0.84 11.27
CA TYR A 94 -16.79 -0.53 11.96
C TYR A 94 -17.98 -0.97 11.12
N GLN A 95 -18.99 -1.50 11.79
CA GLN A 95 -20.34 -1.60 11.22
C GLN A 95 -21.18 -0.46 11.76
N VAL A 96 -21.66 0.39 10.86
CA VAL A 96 -22.60 1.48 11.15
C VAL A 96 -23.99 0.97 10.80
N SER A 97 -24.91 1.03 11.75
CA SER A 97 -26.34 0.75 11.53
C SER A 97 -27.16 2.02 11.68
N SER A 98 -28.04 2.28 10.73
CA SER A 98 -29.04 3.35 10.82
C SER A 98 -30.42 2.73 10.95
N LYS A 99 -31.11 3.08 12.05
CA LYS A 99 -32.50 2.71 12.29
C LYS A 99 -33.36 3.93 12.01
N HIS A 100 -34.28 3.83 11.05
CA HIS A 100 -35.25 4.88 10.80
C HIS A 100 -36.30 4.89 11.94
N LEU A 101 -36.44 6.03 12.62
CA LEU A 101 -37.34 6.23 13.77
C LEU A 101 -38.84 5.96 13.45
N LYS A 102 -39.23 5.91 12.17
CA LYS A 102 -40.62 5.71 11.71
C LYS A 102 -40.81 4.41 10.92
N GLY A 103 -40.27 3.29 11.42
CA GLY A 103 -40.54 1.95 10.85
C GLY A 103 -39.85 1.64 9.51
N GLY A 104 -38.79 2.37 9.15
CA GLY A 104 -38.01 2.09 7.93
C GLY A 104 -37.02 0.93 8.10
N LYS A 105 -36.64 0.30 6.98
CA LYS A 105 -35.68 -0.81 6.94
C LYS A 105 -34.34 -0.39 7.56
N GLU A 106 -33.84 -1.19 8.51
CA GLU A 106 -32.49 -1.01 9.06
C GLU A 106 -31.46 -1.12 7.93
N SER A 107 -30.61 -0.10 7.78
CA SER A 107 -29.47 -0.15 6.86
C SER A 107 -28.20 -0.41 7.65
N LYS A 108 -27.38 -1.34 7.16
CA LYS A 108 -26.07 -1.67 7.73
C LYS A 108 -25.00 -1.38 6.70
N MET A 109 -23.91 -0.79 7.16
CA MET A 109 -22.80 -0.40 6.33
C MET A 109 -21.50 -0.74 7.06
N ASP A 110 -20.69 -1.58 6.44
CA ASP A 110 -19.37 -1.90 6.94
C ASP A 110 -18.35 -0.94 6.32
N VAL A 111 -17.53 -0.31 7.16
CA VAL A 111 -16.50 0.64 6.74
C VAL A 111 -15.17 0.28 7.38
N LEU A 112 -14.10 0.40 6.61
CA LEU A 112 -12.74 0.47 7.13
C LEU A 112 -12.30 1.93 7.20
N VAL A 113 -11.45 2.22 8.17
CA VAL A 113 -10.69 3.47 8.29
C VAL A 113 -9.23 3.12 8.07
N MET A 114 -8.55 3.81 7.17
CA MET A 114 -7.14 3.60 6.85
C MET A 114 -6.39 4.93 6.74
N GLU A 115 -5.06 4.87 6.83
CA GLU A 115 -4.22 6.03 6.57
C GLU A 115 -4.42 6.57 5.14
N ASN A 116 -4.36 7.88 4.98
CA ASN A 116 -4.22 8.49 3.67
C ASN A 116 -2.73 8.62 3.33
N LEU A 117 -2.22 7.75 2.46
CA LEU A 117 -0.83 7.80 2.00
C LEU A 117 -0.45 9.18 1.43
N LEU A 118 -1.39 9.88 0.81
CA LEU A 118 -1.15 11.17 0.14
C LEU A 118 -1.26 12.37 1.10
N PHE A 119 -1.35 12.16 2.42
CA PHE A 119 -1.46 13.22 3.41
C PHE A 119 -0.22 14.14 3.39
N ARG A 120 -0.43 15.46 3.26
CA ARG A 120 0.62 16.50 3.15
C ARG A 120 1.57 16.33 1.96
N ARG A 121 1.07 15.74 0.86
CA ARG A 121 1.79 15.52 -0.40
C ARG A 121 1.14 16.30 -1.52
N LYS A 122 1.95 16.91 -2.38
CA LYS A 122 1.46 17.55 -3.62
C LYS A 122 1.75 16.63 -4.79
N VAL A 123 0.87 15.64 -4.97
CA VAL A 123 1.07 14.58 -5.94
C VAL A 123 0.78 15.10 -7.34
N THR A 124 1.79 15.09 -8.23
CA THR A 124 1.64 15.45 -9.65
C THR A 124 1.23 14.25 -10.49
N ARG A 125 1.70 13.06 -10.13
CA ARG A 125 1.37 11.78 -10.79
C ARG A 125 1.01 10.74 -9.75
N LEU A 126 -0.12 10.07 -9.94
CA LEU A 126 -0.61 9.01 -9.06
C LEU A 126 -0.78 7.73 -9.87
N TYR A 127 -0.13 6.65 -9.47
CA TYR A 127 -0.25 5.35 -10.11
C TYR A 127 -0.85 4.32 -9.17
N ASP A 128 -1.74 3.48 -9.69
CA ASP A 128 -2.15 2.21 -9.09
C ASP A 128 -1.48 1.11 -9.92
N LEU A 129 -0.62 0.29 -9.33
CA LEU A 129 0.21 -0.68 -10.06
C LEU A 129 -0.03 -2.11 -9.53
N LYS A 130 -0.37 -3.06 -10.42
CA LYS A 130 -0.64 -4.47 -10.09
C LYS A 130 0.40 -5.46 -10.63
N GLY A 131 1.35 -4.96 -11.43
CA GLY A 131 2.33 -5.75 -12.15
C GLY A 131 1.72 -6.59 -13.26
N SER A 132 0.67 -6.10 -13.92
CA SER A 132 0.01 -6.77 -15.05
C SER A 132 -0.29 -5.75 -16.14
N SER A 133 -0.22 -6.16 -17.42
CA SER A 133 -0.49 -5.29 -18.57
C SER A 133 -1.95 -5.32 -19.04
N ARG A 134 -2.67 -6.43 -18.84
CA ARG A 134 -4.04 -6.61 -19.37
C ARG A 134 -5.05 -5.71 -18.65
N SER A 135 -5.75 -4.86 -19.41
CA SER A 135 -6.77 -3.92 -18.88
C SER A 135 -6.21 -2.96 -17.82
N ARG A 136 -4.95 -2.55 -17.98
CA ARG A 136 -4.22 -1.68 -17.05
C ARG A 136 -3.72 -0.42 -17.75
N TYR A 137 -4.57 0.18 -18.57
CA TYR A 137 -4.37 1.48 -19.21
C TYR A 137 -5.56 2.38 -18.88
N ASN A 138 -5.27 3.63 -18.47
CA ASN A 138 -6.28 4.67 -18.34
C ASN A 138 -6.13 5.64 -19.53
N PRO A 139 -7.10 5.70 -20.46
CA PRO A 139 -7.05 6.59 -21.63
C PRO A 139 -7.34 8.05 -21.27
N ASP A 140 -7.97 8.30 -20.12
CA ASP A 140 -8.34 9.63 -19.67
C ASP A 140 -7.21 10.23 -18.82
N THR A 141 -6.25 10.85 -19.51
CA THR A 141 -5.10 11.53 -18.90
C THR A 141 -5.30 13.04 -18.75
N SER A 142 -6.46 13.59 -19.11
CA SER A 142 -6.74 15.02 -19.01
C SER A 142 -7.44 15.36 -17.69
N GLY A 143 -6.87 16.31 -16.94
CA GLY A 143 -7.42 16.82 -15.67
C GLY A 143 -6.58 16.52 -14.43
N SER A 144 -6.87 17.23 -13.33
CA SER A 144 -6.20 17.03 -12.04
C SER A 144 -6.75 15.79 -11.32
N ASN A 145 -5.88 15.09 -10.57
CA ASN A 145 -6.20 13.92 -9.72
C ASN A 145 -6.57 12.60 -10.44
N LYS A 146 -6.05 12.34 -11.64
CA LYS A 146 -6.24 11.05 -12.32
C LYS A 146 -5.30 9.97 -11.77
N VAL A 147 -5.82 8.74 -11.67
CA VAL A 147 -5.04 7.54 -11.31
C VAL A 147 -4.60 6.85 -12.60
N LEU A 148 -3.29 6.79 -12.80
CA LEU A 148 -2.62 6.10 -13.89
C LEU A 148 -2.38 4.64 -13.53
N LEU A 149 -2.26 3.76 -14.54
CA LEU A 149 -2.11 2.32 -14.34
C LEU A 149 -0.76 1.83 -14.88
N ASP A 150 -0.51 0.52 -14.76
CA ASP A 150 0.74 -0.13 -15.19
C ASP A 150 1.19 0.26 -16.61
N GLN A 151 0.27 0.22 -17.58
CA GLN A 151 0.58 0.53 -18.97
C GLN A 151 0.94 2.00 -19.17
N ASN A 152 0.25 2.92 -18.49
CA ASN A 152 0.58 4.34 -18.52
C ASN A 152 1.99 4.61 -17.97
N LEU A 153 2.40 3.87 -16.92
CA LEU A 153 3.76 3.99 -16.38
C LEU A 153 4.79 3.48 -17.38
N ILE A 154 4.58 2.30 -17.97
CA ILE A 154 5.49 1.69 -18.95
C ILE A 154 5.68 2.61 -20.17
N GLU A 155 4.62 3.20 -20.69
CA GLU A 155 4.68 4.14 -21.81
C GLU A 155 5.42 5.44 -21.46
N ALA A 156 5.34 5.87 -20.20
CA ALA A 156 6.06 7.05 -19.74
C ALA A 156 7.55 6.78 -19.45
N MET A 157 7.99 5.53 -19.27
CA MET A 157 9.39 5.23 -18.88
C MET A 157 10.45 5.79 -19.85
N PRO A 158 10.30 5.74 -21.19
CA PRO A 158 11.31 6.27 -22.09
C PRO A 158 11.50 7.79 -22.01
N THR A 159 10.47 8.54 -21.58
CA THR A 159 10.47 10.02 -21.60
C THR A 159 10.48 10.64 -20.20
N SER A 160 9.95 9.95 -19.20
CA SER A 160 9.85 10.39 -17.80
C SER A 160 9.99 9.20 -16.83
N PRO A 161 11.18 8.56 -16.79
CA PRO A 161 11.44 7.45 -15.89
C PRO A 161 11.39 7.88 -14.43
N ILE A 162 11.01 6.94 -13.56
CA ILE A 162 11.11 7.10 -12.10
C ILE A 162 12.43 6.50 -11.65
N PHE A 163 13.40 7.35 -11.32
CA PHE A 163 14.66 6.95 -10.73
C PHE A 163 14.60 6.95 -9.20
N VAL A 164 15.24 5.96 -8.60
CA VAL A 164 15.39 5.83 -7.15
C VAL A 164 16.85 5.57 -6.80
N GLY A 165 17.34 6.21 -5.74
CA GLY A 165 18.66 5.92 -5.20
C GLY A 165 18.75 4.49 -4.63
N SER A 166 19.96 3.95 -4.53
CA SER A 166 20.21 2.57 -4.11
C SER A 166 19.64 2.24 -2.73
N LYS A 167 19.73 3.17 -1.77
CA LYS A 167 19.15 3.02 -0.44
C LYS A 167 17.62 2.94 -0.49
N ALA A 168 16.98 3.83 -1.26
CA ALA A 168 15.53 3.86 -1.41
C ALA A 168 15.03 2.61 -2.14
N LYS A 169 15.72 2.19 -3.20
CA LYS A 169 15.43 0.95 -3.94
C LYS A 169 15.43 -0.27 -3.02
N ARG A 170 16.49 -0.45 -2.23
CA ARG A 170 16.59 -1.57 -1.27
C ARG A 170 15.48 -1.55 -0.22
N LEU A 171 15.12 -0.38 0.29
CA LEU A 171 14.01 -0.24 1.25
C LEU A 171 12.68 -0.64 0.62
N LEU A 172 12.40 -0.16 -0.60
CA LEU A 172 11.21 -0.51 -1.36
C LEU A 172 11.13 -2.01 -1.63
N GLU A 173 12.21 -2.61 -2.13
CA GLU A 173 12.24 -4.04 -2.45
C GLU A 173 12.05 -4.90 -1.21
N ARG A 174 12.68 -4.52 -0.09
CA ARG A 174 12.50 -5.24 1.18
C ARG A 174 11.08 -5.10 1.73
N ALA A 175 10.49 -3.91 1.67
CA ALA A 175 9.11 -3.69 2.08
C ALA A 175 8.13 -4.51 1.23
N VAL A 176 8.22 -4.39 -0.10
CA VAL A 176 7.41 -5.17 -1.04
C VAL A 176 7.61 -6.67 -0.84
N TRP A 177 8.85 -7.12 -0.60
CA TRP A 177 9.11 -8.53 -0.29
C TRP A 177 8.38 -8.96 0.98
N ASN A 178 8.57 -8.26 2.09
CA ASN A 178 7.96 -8.61 3.37
C ASN A 178 6.42 -8.62 3.27
N ASP A 179 5.84 -7.55 2.73
CA ASP A 179 4.39 -7.39 2.64
C ASP A 179 3.77 -8.46 1.75
N THR A 180 4.33 -8.71 0.56
CA THR A 180 3.76 -9.69 -0.37
C THR A 180 4.01 -11.14 0.07
N SER A 181 5.03 -11.40 0.90
CA SER A 181 5.18 -12.70 1.58
C SER A 181 4.04 -12.92 2.56
N PHE A 182 3.71 -11.90 3.38
CA PHE A 182 2.59 -11.95 4.30
C PHE A 182 1.26 -12.10 3.55
N LEU A 183 0.99 -11.27 2.53
CA LEU A 183 -0.26 -11.33 1.77
C LEU A 183 -0.48 -12.69 1.11
N ALA A 184 0.56 -13.29 0.54
CA ALA A 184 0.47 -14.63 -0.04
C ALA A 184 0.29 -15.74 1.01
N LEU A 185 0.78 -15.55 2.25
CA LEU A 185 0.55 -16.48 3.36
C LEU A 185 -0.91 -16.48 3.81
N VAL A 186 -1.58 -15.32 3.75
CA VAL A 186 -3.00 -15.18 4.09
C VAL A 186 -3.93 -15.29 2.88
N ASP A 187 -3.45 -15.87 1.78
CA ASP A 187 -4.21 -16.05 0.53
C ASP A 187 -4.81 -14.77 -0.06
N VAL A 188 -4.20 -13.61 0.18
CA VAL A 188 -4.66 -12.33 -0.39
C VAL A 188 -3.98 -12.09 -1.75
N MET A 189 -4.78 -11.64 -2.71
CA MET A 189 -4.33 -11.26 -4.06
C MET A 189 -5.06 -10.00 -4.53
N ASP A 190 -4.79 -9.56 -5.77
CA ASP A 190 -5.41 -8.39 -6.41
C ASP A 190 -5.15 -7.03 -5.74
N TYR A 191 -4.20 -6.98 -4.80
CA TYR A 191 -3.69 -5.74 -4.20
C TYR A 191 -2.86 -4.92 -5.20
N SER A 192 -2.82 -3.60 -5.01
CA SER A 192 -2.02 -2.67 -5.83
C SER A 192 -0.94 -1.99 -5.01
N LEU A 193 0.16 -1.59 -5.62
CA LEU A 193 1.03 -0.54 -5.09
C LEU A 193 0.48 0.82 -5.55
N LEU A 194 0.04 1.66 -4.61
CA LEU A 194 -0.24 3.06 -4.86
C LEU A 194 1.08 3.84 -4.83
N VAL A 195 1.29 4.69 -5.84
CA VAL A 195 2.51 5.46 -6.03
C VAL A 195 2.16 6.92 -6.31
N GLY A 196 2.45 7.80 -5.37
CA GLY A 196 2.40 9.25 -5.58
C GLY A 196 3.78 9.80 -5.87
N VAL A 197 3.91 10.58 -6.94
CA VAL A 197 5.11 11.38 -7.25
C VAL A 197 4.88 12.80 -6.76
N ASP A 198 5.69 13.25 -5.81
CA ASP A 198 5.72 14.63 -5.32
C ASP A 198 6.96 15.31 -5.91
N GLU A 199 6.77 16.02 -7.04
CA GLU A 199 7.88 16.65 -7.76
C GLU A 199 8.46 17.86 -7.04
N GLU A 200 7.68 18.53 -6.17
CA GLU A 200 8.17 19.65 -5.38
C GLU A 200 9.12 19.19 -4.26
N LYS A 201 8.81 18.06 -3.62
CA LYS A 201 9.66 17.48 -2.57
C LYS A 201 10.70 16.52 -3.11
N HIS A 202 10.65 16.16 -4.39
CA HIS A 202 11.43 15.09 -5.00
C HIS A 202 11.28 13.76 -4.26
N GLU A 203 10.04 13.42 -3.87
CA GLU A 203 9.73 12.22 -3.08
C GLU A 203 8.76 11.29 -3.80
N LEU A 204 8.93 9.99 -3.56
CA LEU A 204 7.95 8.97 -3.90
C LEU A 204 7.21 8.54 -2.64
N VAL A 205 5.88 8.50 -2.74
CA VAL A 205 4.98 8.08 -1.68
C VAL A 205 4.37 6.75 -2.11
N LEU A 206 4.59 5.70 -1.33
CA LEU A 206 4.31 4.32 -1.73
C LEU A 206 3.47 3.61 -0.68
N GLY A 207 2.49 2.81 -1.10
CA GLY A 207 1.88 1.84 -0.21
C GLY A 207 1.02 0.80 -0.87
N ILE A 208 0.99 -0.42 -0.32
CA ILE A 208 0.15 -1.51 -0.81
C ILE A 208 -1.28 -1.33 -0.30
N ILE A 209 -2.24 -1.27 -1.22
CA ILE A 209 -3.66 -1.04 -0.97
C ILE A 209 -4.53 -2.19 -1.51
N ASP A 210 -5.83 -2.15 -1.21
CA ASP A 210 -6.84 -3.10 -1.72
C ASP A 210 -6.57 -4.58 -1.42
N PHE A 211 -6.04 -4.86 -0.22
CA PHE A 211 -5.67 -6.21 0.24
C PHE A 211 -6.74 -6.86 1.17
N MET A 212 -7.98 -6.37 1.16
CA MET A 212 -9.04 -6.88 2.05
C MET A 212 -9.63 -8.23 1.58
N ARG A 213 -9.44 -8.59 0.32
CA ARG A 213 -10.09 -9.75 -0.29
C ARG A 213 -9.16 -10.95 -0.31
N GLN A 214 -9.52 -11.98 0.43
CA GLN A 214 -8.89 -13.29 0.27
C GLN A 214 -9.36 -13.94 -1.03
N TYR A 215 -8.45 -14.71 -1.61
CA TYR A 215 -8.74 -15.63 -2.68
C TYR A 215 -9.60 -16.77 -2.16
N THR A 216 -10.74 -16.98 -2.81
CA THR A 216 -11.62 -18.10 -2.53
C THR A 216 -11.56 -19.05 -3.73
N TRP A 217 -11.17 -20.32 -3.47
CA TRP A 217 -11.01 -21.36 -4.49
C TRP A 217 -12.33 -21.75 -5.20
N ASP A 218 -13.46 -21.37 -4.62
CA ASP A 218 -14.82 -21.55 -5.15
C ASP A 218 -15.03 -20.85 -6.51
N LYS A 219 -14.51 -19.62 -6.70
CA LYS A 219 -14.54 -18.92 -7.99
C LYS A 219 -13.70 -19.62 -9.06
N HIS A 220 -12.71 -20.41 -8.65
CA HIS A 220 -11.86 -21.15 -9.56
C HIS A 220 -12.47 -22.42 -10.05
N LEU A 221 -13.10 -23.20 -9.17
CA LEU A 221 -13.80 -24.40 -9.63
C LEU A 221 -14.84 -24.01 -10.69
N GLU A 222 -15.57 -22.92 -10.45
CA GLU A 222 -16.58 -22.42 -11.40
C GLU A 222 -15.99 -21.89 -12.72
N THR A 223 -14.81 -21.25 -12.69
CA THR A 223 -14.14 -20.73 -13.90
C THR A 223 -13.43 -21.84 -14.67
N TRP A 224 -12.73 -22.74 -13.96
CA TRP A 224 -12.01 -23.87 -14.55
C TRP A 224 -12.98 -24.83 -15.20
N VAL A 225 -14.08 -25.21 -14.54
CA VAL A 225 -15.16 -26.02 -15.13
C VAL A 225 -15.73 -25.37 -16.40
N LYS A 226 -15.83 -24.04 -16.46
CA LYS A 226 -16.26 -23.31 -17.67
C LYS A 226 -15.19 -23.26 -18.77
N THR A 227 -13.90 -23.24 -18.43
CA THR A 227 -12.79 -23.13 -19.40
C THR A 227 -12.30 -24.49 -19.92
N THR A 228 -12.36 -25.57 -19.14
CA THR A 228 -11.88 -26.90 -19.57
C THR A 228 -12.98 -27.82 -20.08
N GLY A 229 -14.27 -27.48 -19.91
CA GLY A 229 -15.36 -28.45 -20.04
C GLY A 229 -16.17 -28.49 -21.34
N ILE A 230 -16.39 -27.38 -22.07
CA ILE A 230 -17.44 -27.39 -23.13
C ILE A 230 -17.11 -26.60 -24.42
N LEU A 231 -16.18 -25.64 -24.42
CA LEU A 231 -15.88 -24.87 -25.64
C LEU A 231 -14.37 -24.64 -25.80
N GLY A 232 -13.79 -25.31 -26.81
CA GLY A 232 -12.38 -25.17 -27.16
C GLY A 232 -12.02 -23.72 -27.48
N GLY A 233 -11.20 -23.10 -26.62
CA GLY A 233 -10.83 -21.69 -26.76
C GLY A 233 -9.53 -21.30 -26.06
N GLN A 234 -8.45 -21.29 -26.85
CA GLN A 234 -7.19 -20.54 -26.75
C GLN A 234 -6.23 -20.76 -25.56
N ASN A 235 -4.95 -20.99 -25.93
CA ASN A 235 -3.75 -21.08 -25.09
C ASN A 235 -3.39 -19.76 -24.36
N ALA A 236 -4.31 -19.16 -23.63
CA ALA A 236 -4.00 -18.09 -22.69
C ALA A 236 -3.80 -18.70 -21.28
N PRO A 237 -2.70 -18.39 -20.56
CA PRO A 237 -2.55 -18.84 -19.19
C PRO A 237 -3.75 -18.38 -18.36
N PRO A 238 -4.20 -19.17 -17.36
CA PRO A 238 -5.42 -18.89 -16.63
C PRO A 238 -5.43 -17.44 -16.13
N THR A 239 -6.54 -16.74 -16.39
CA THR A 239 -6.70 -15.31 -16.09
C THR A 239 -6.55 -15.03 -14.59
N VAL A 240 -6.76 -16.05 -13.76
CA VAL A 240 -6.62 -15.97 -12.32
C VAL A 240 -5.46 -16.86 -11.88
N ILE A 241 -4.52 -16.26 -11.17
CA ILE A 241 -3.26 -16.86 -10.74
C ILE A 241 -3.28 -17.09 -9.24
N SER A 242 -2.56 -18.10 -8.76
CA SER A 242 -2.49 -18.37 -7.31
C SER A 242 -1.86 -17.17 -6.56
N PRO A 243 -2.14 -16.99 -5.25
CA PRO A 243 -1.49 -15.93 -4.46
C PRO A 243 0.05 -15.92 -4.57
N GLN A 244 0.65 -17.11 -4.66
CA GLN A 244 2.10 -17.26 -4.86
C GLN A 244 2.59 -16.77 -6.22
N GLN A 245 1.82 -17.04 -7.29
CA GLN A 245 2.12 -16.53 -8.63
C GLN A 245 1.89 -15.01 -8.71
N TYR A 246 0.82 -14.50 -8.09
CA TYR A 246 0.56 -13.07 -7.98
C TYR A 246 1.71 -12.33 -7.32
N LYS A 247 2.17 -12.83 -6.17
CA LYS A 247 3.34 -12.31 -5.46
C LYS A 247 4.58 -12.24 -6.36
N LYS A 248 4.92 -13.33 -7.06
CA LYS A 248 6.10 -13.38 -7.94
C LYS A 248 6.01 -12.35 -9.07
N ARG A 249 4.86 -12.26 -9.73
CA ARG A 249 4.59 -11.30 -10.81
C ARG A 249 4.69 -9.86 -10.31
N PHE A 250 4.02 -9.55 -9.20
CA PHE A 250 4.00 -8.23 -8.59
C PHE A 250 5.42 -7.76 -8.23
N ARG A 251 6.22 -8.61 -7.56
CA ARG A 251 7.62 -8.31 -7.21
C ARG A 251 8.46 -8.01 -8.45
N LYS A 252 8.40 -8.88 -9.47
CA LYS A 252 9.16 -8.68 -10.72
C LYS A 252 8.83 -7.34 -11.37
N ALA A 253 7.55 -6.98 -11.41
CA ALA A 253 7.12 -5.70 -11.96
C ALA A 253 7.62 -4.51 -11.14
N MET A 254 7.46 -4.52 -9.80
CA MET A 254 7.96 -3.42 -8.96
C MET A 254 9.49 -3.27 -9.06
N THR A 255 10.24 -4.37 -9.17
CA THR A 255 11.68 -4.29 -9.42
C THR A 255 11.99 -3.61 -10.76
N ALA A 256 11.24 -3.90 -11.82
CA ALA A 256 11.44 -3.30 -13.15
C ALA A 256 10.96 -1.84 -13.24
N TYR A 257 9.89 -1.48 -12.53
CA TYR A 257 9.25 -0.17 -12.65
C TYR A 257 10.02 0.99 -12.01
N PHE A 258 10.78 0.72 -10.95
CA PHE A 258 11.56 1.75 -10.23
C PHE A 258 13.05 1.58 -10.54
N LEU A 259 13.58 2.36 -11.47
CA LEU A 259 14.95 2.18 -11.94
C LEU A 259 15.95 2.70 -10.90
N MET A 260 16.89 1.84 -10.50
CA MET A 260 17.94 2.22 -9.57
C MET A 260 19.01 3.02 -10.29
N VAL A 261 19.41 4.15 -9.72
CA VAL A 261 20.60 4.89 -10.13
C VAL A 261 21.69 4.75 -9.06
N PRO A 262 22.97 4.69 -9.43
CA PRO A 262 24.07 4.66 -8.46
C PRO A 262 24.08 5.91 -7.57
N ASP A 263 24.26 5.72 -6.26
CA ASP A 263 24.39 6.81 -5.30
C ASP A 263 25.86 7.29 -5.27
N GLN A 264 26.18 8.35 -6.01
CA GLN A 264 27.48 9.05 -6.09
C GLN A 264 28.72 8.24 -6.56
N TRP A 265 29.48 8.82 -7.48
CA TRP A 265 30.76 8.30 -8.00
C TRP A 265 31.98 8.80 -7.22
N SER A 266 31.79 9.71 -6.27
CA SER A 266 32.89 10.39 -5.58
C SER A 266 33.38 9.54 -4.40
N PRO A 267 34.68 9.25 -4.28
CA PRO A 267 35.21 8.62 -3.08
C PRO A 267 34.92 9.52 -1.86
N PRO A 268 34.72 8.95 -0.67
CA PRO A 268 34.60 9.74 0.54
C PRO A 268 35.82 10.63 0.65
N THR A 269 35.61 11.95 0.74
CA THR A 269 36.69 12.91 0.99
C THR A 269 37.41 12.44 2.25
N ILE A 270 38.61 11.91 2.07
CA ILE A 270 39.50 11.61 3.18
C ILE A 270 39.85 12.97 3.76
N ALA A 271 39.18 13.35 4.85
CA ALA A 271 39.61 14.48 5.65
C ALA A 271 41.07 14.18 6.04
N PRO A 272 42.03 15.09 5.79
CA PRO A 272 43.39 14.88 6.24
C PRO A 272 43.33 14.66 7.75
N SER A 273 43.79 13.48 8.19
CA SER A 273 44.03 13.24 9.61
C SER A 273 44.95 14.35 10.09
N GLY A 274 44.44 15.23 10.96
CA GLY A 274 45.28 16.17 11.67
C GLY A 274 46.39 15.37 12.34
N SER A 275 47.63 15.70 11.98
CA SER A 275 48.82 15.20 12.64
C SER A 275 48.71 15.50 14.14
N GLN A 276 48.46 14.47 14.95
CA GLN A 276 48.84 14.49 16.35
C GLN A 276 50.37 14.62 16.39
N THR A 277 50.85 15.80 16.75
CA THR A 277 52.20 15.96 17.27
C THR A 277 52.11 15.63 18.76
N ASP A 278 52.25 14.35 19.09
CA ASP A 278 52.42 13.92 20.47
C ASP A 278 53.84 14.31 20.94
N LEU A 279 53.83 15.12 21.98
CA LEU A 279 54.96 15.43 22.86
C LEU A 279 55.44 14.13 23.53
N CYS A 280 56.72 13.80 23.38
CA CYS A 280 57.44 12.92 24.30
C CYS A 280 58.84 13.49 24.56
N GLU A 281 58.96 14.06 25.77
CA GLU A 281 60.06 13.99 26.73
C GLU A 281 61.49 13.73 26.21
N GLU A 282 62.38 14.71 26.42
CA GLU A 282 63.79 14.44 26.75
C GLU A 282 64.08 14.97 28.15
N ASN A 283 64.34 14.04 29.06
CA ASN A 283 64.84 14.30 30.40
C ASN A 283 66.09 13.44 30.57
N THR A 284 67.28 14.01 30.30
CA THR A 284 68.56 13.43 30.76
C THR A 284 69.62 14.52 31.01
N GLN A 285 69.83 14.77 32.31
CA GLN A 285 71.10 15.02 33.02
C GLN A 285 71.97 16.25 32.68
N GLY A 286 72.08 17.10 33.70
CA GLY A 286 73.09 18.15 33.91
C GLY A 286 72.84 18.87 35.22
#